data_AF-K0SP38-F1
#
_entry.id   AF-K0SP38-F1
#
_cell.length_a   1.000
_cell.length_b   1.000
_cell.length_c   1.000
_cell.angle_alpha   90.00
_cell.angle_beta   90.00
_cell.angle_gamma   90.00
#
_symmetry.space_group_name_H-M   'P 1'
#
loop_
_entity.id
_entity.type
_entity.pdbx_description
1 polymer ?
#
loop_
_entity_poly.entity_id
_entity_poly.type
_entity_poly.pdbx_seq_one_letter_code
_entity_poly.pdbx_strand_id
1 'polypeptide(L)'
;MDSITGGGAADTVGRAPGPHPFPGGDDFASAAACLASAPLWSARAIVAHRRLISTRRDDDDGNACPTLWNEAEATFAGCLSSLGGGDGGRRPFGSDDARNRRVASEVNLEWGLAQHHFRRVGRGKGSFSEALGISGLEVEVTGAEGKRTKYQQKATAQYLVRAKPTPRPARTQEGRTHTTINLIAEKSRFRYEGPTSSVALLN
;
A
#
# COMPACT_ATOMS: atom_id res chain seq x y z
N MET A 1 -48.69 41.69 -41.72
CA MET A 1 -47.95 42.31 -42.82
C MET A 1 -46.78 43.06 -42.22
N ASP A 2 -45.62 42.76 -42.79
CA ASP A 2 -44.32 43.46 -42.75
C ASP A 2 -43.36 43.23 -41.57
N SER A 3 -42.40 42.33 -41.86
CA SER A 3 -41.06 42.18 -41.31
C SER A 3 -40.17 43.40 -41.63
N ILE A 4 -39.26 43.79 -40.72
CA ILE A 4 -37.93 44.30 -41.09
C ILE A 4 -36.87 43.81 -40.07
N THR A 5 -35.89 43.09 -40.60
CA THR A 5 -34.60 42.68 -40.03
C THR A 5 -33.65 43.86 -39.80
N GLY A 6 -32.90 43.85 -38.70
CA GLY A 6 -31.74 44.71 -38.48
C GLY A 6 -30.69 44.00 -37.64
N GLY A 7 -29.66 43.48 -38.30
CA GLY A 7 -28.49 42.89 -37.65
C GLY A 7 -27.61 43.97 -37.00
N GLY A 8 -27.04 43.63 -35.85
CA GLY A 8 -26.01 44.40 -35.17
C GLY A 8 -25.05 43.44 -34.49
N ALA A 9 -23.90 43.23 -35.11
CA ALA A 9 -22.78 42.49 -34.55
C ALA A 9 -22.26 43.21 -33.30
N ALA A 10 -22.42 42.60 -32.12
CA ALA A 10 -21.73 43.02 -30.91
C ALA A 10 -20.44 42.19 -30.76
N ASP A 11 -19.45 42.68 -31.48
CA ASP A 11 -18.05 42.83 -31.06
C ASP A 11 -17.54 41.88 -29.95
N THR A 12 -16.70 40.93 -30.37
CA THR A 12 -15.80 40.16 -29.51
C THR A 12 -14.75 41.08 -28.90
N VAL A 13 -15.11 41.81 -27.85
CA VAL A 13 -14.14 42.54 -27.03
C VAL A 13 -13.47 41.56 -26.08
N GLY A 14 -12.21 41.26 -26.36
CA GLY A 14 -11.33 40.47 -25.53
C GLY A 14 -11.29 41.02 -24.10
N ARG A 15 -11.97 40.33 -23.19
CA ARG A 15 -11.88 40.60 -21.75
C ARG A 15 -10.59 39.95 -21.23
N ALA A 16 -9.66 40.79 -20.79
CA ALA A 16 -8.49 40.38 -20.02
C ALA A 16 -8.93 39.44 -18.87
N PRO A 17 -8.12 38.43 -18.49
CA PRO A 17 -8.46 37.58 -17.37
C PRO A 17 -8.50 38.44 -16.11
N GLY A 18 -9.71 38.71 -15.62
CA GLY A 18 -9.91 39.36 -14.34
C GLY A 18 -9.30 38.53 -13.20
N PRO A 19 -9.03 39.12 -12.04
CA PRO A 19 -8.50 38.39 -10.89
C PRO A 19 -9.41 37.21 -10.60
N HIS A 20 -8.84 36.01 -10.62
CA HIS A 20 -9.58 34.79 -10.33
C HIS A 20 -10.26 34.98 -8.96
N PRO A 21 -11.59 34.82 -8.86
CA PRO A 21 -12.25 34.87 -7.57
C PRO A 21 -11.63 33.78 -6.71
N PHE A 22 -11.09 34.15 -5.55
CA PHE A 22 -10.65 33.18 -4.56
C PHE A 22 -11.85 32.28 -4.25
N PRO A 23 -11.70 30.94 -4.27
CA PRO A 23 -12.78 30.05 -3.89
C PRO A 23 -13.30 30.46 -2.52
N GLY A 24 -14.63 30.57 -2.38
CA GLY A 24 -15.24 30.95 -1.11
C GLY A 24 -14.86 29.96 0.00
N GLY A 25 -15.03 30.34 1.26
CA GLY A 25 -14.76 29.44 2.39
C GLY A 25 -15.49 28.09 2.27
N ASP A 26 -16.69 28.10 1.69
CA ASP A 26 -17.51 26.91 1.42
C ASP A 26 -16.94 26.02 0.31
N ASP A 27 -16.38 26.61 -0.75
CA ASP A 27 -15.71 25.88 -1.83
C ASP A 27 -14.43 25.21 -1.32
N PHE A 28 -13.67 25.92 -0.48
CA PHE A 28 -12.49 25.36 0.17
C PHE A 28 -12.85 24.24 1.14
N ALA A 29 -13.86 24.41 1.99
CA ALA A 29 -14.31 23.39 2.93
C ALA A 29 -14.84 22.14 2.20
N SER A 30 -15.57 22.34 1.10
CA SER A 30 -16.04 21.27 0.21
C SER A 30 -14.87 20.52 -0.46
N ALA A 31 -13.88 21.25 -0.98
CA ALA A 31 -12.67 20.67 -1.56
C ALA A 31 -11.80 19.95 -0.51
N ALA A 32 -11.69 20.50 0.70
CA ALA A 32 -10.98 19.88 1.82
C ALA A 32 -11.68 18.60 2.29
N ALA A 33 -13.01 18.58 2.32
CA ALA A 33 -13.79 17.37 2.58
C ALA A 33 -13.57 16.29 1.51
N CYS A 34 -13.17 16.68 0.29
CA CYS A 34 -12.82 15.75 -0.77
C CYS A 34 -11.41 15.15 -0.63
N LEU A 35 -10.56 15.64 0.29
CA LEU A 35 -9.22 15.10 0.53
C LEU A 35 -9.30 13.75 1.25
N ALA A 36 -9.56 12.70 0.48
CA ALA A 36 -9.66 11.31 0.97
C ALA A 36 -8.40 10.82 1.71
N SER A 37 -7.25 11.47 1.50
CA SER A 37 -5.96 11.12 2.12
C SER A 37 -5.64 11.92 3.40
N ALA A 38 -6.36 12.99 3.72
CA ALA A 38 -6.06 13.81 4.90
C ALA A 38 -6.09 13.02 6.22
N PRO A 39 -7.09 12.13 6.46
CA PRO A 39 -7.10 11.30 7.66
C PRO A 39 -5.89 10.34 7.73
N LEU A 40 -5.46 9.81 6.59
CA LEU A 40 -4.30 8.91 6.53
C LEU A 40 -3.00 9.63 6.91
N TRP A 41 -2.81 10.87 6.45
CA TRP A 41 -1.66 11.69 6.86
C TRP A 41 -1.68 12.03 8.35
N SER A 42 -2.85 12.32 8.91
CA SER A 42 -3.02 12.51 10.36
C SER A 42 -2.63 11.24 11.13
N ALA A 43 -3.13 10.08 10.70
CA ALA A 43 -2.81 8.79 11.30
C ALA A 43 -1.30 8.50 11.28
N ARG A 44 -0.63 8.76 10.15
CA ARG A 44 0.83 8.63 10.01
C ARG A 44 1.59 9.57 10.95
N ALA A 45 1.11 10.80 11.13
CA ALA A 45 1.71 11.76 12.06
C ALA A 45 1.60 11.27 13.52
N ILE A 46 0.46 10.70 13.92
CA ILE A 46 0.26 10.10 15.24
C ILE A 46 1.26 8.95 15.49
N VAL A 47 1.44 8.06 14.51
CA VAL A 47 2.42 6.96 14.61
C VAL A 47 3.86 7.50 14.68
N ALA A 48 4.19 8.52 13.88
CA ALA A 48 5.47 9.18 13.96
C ALA A 48 5.72 9.80 15.34
N HIS A 49 4.70 10.46 15.92
CA HIS A 49 4.76 11.00 17.27
C HIS A 49 5.05 9.89 18.29
N ARG A 50 4.34 8.76 18.22
CA ARG A 50 4.61 7.62 19.10
C ARG A 50 6.04 7.10 19.01
N ARG A 51 6.63 7.09 17.80
CA ARG A 51 8.02 6.63 17.58
C ARG A 51 9.07 7.60 18.09
N LEU A 52 8.76 8.90 18.09
CA LEU A 52 9.67 9.95 18.57
C LEU A 52 9.60 10.16 20.07
N ILE A 53 8.46 9.82 20.71
CA ILE A 53 8.39 9.79 22.16
C ILE A 53 9.31 8.66 22.66
N SER A 54 10.50 9.04 23.11
CA SER A 54 11.40 8.21 23.91
C SER A 54 10.75 7.93 25.26
N THR A 55 9.71 7.10 25.28
CA THR A 55 9.20 6.53 26.53
C THR A 55 10.30 5.64 27.08
N ARG A 56 10.97 6.11 28.15
CA ARG A 56 12.18 5.56 28.76
C ARG A 56 12.07 4.12 29.29
N ARG A 57 11.07 3.33 28.91
CA ARG A 57 10.93 1.95 29.39
C ARG A 57 10.46 1.02 28.27
N ASP A 58 11.35 0.10 27.92
CA ASP A 58 11.00 -1.13 27.22
C ASP A 58 10.04 -2.02 28.04
N ASP A 59 9.76 -1.65 29.29
CA ASP A 59 8.79 -2.29 30.19
C ASP A 59 7.35 -1.79 30.03
N ASP A 60 7.10 -0.79 29.17
CA ASP A 60 5.73 -0.31 28.97
C ASP A 60 4.98 -1.26 28.01
N ASP A 61 4.07 -2.06 28.56
CA ASP A 61 3.22 -3.07 27.90
C ASP A 61 2.16 -2.49 26.95
N GLY A 62 2.47 -1.37 26.28
CA GLY A 62 1.54 -0.68 25.37
C GLY A 62 0.52 0.21 26.06
N ASN A 63 0.79 0.59 27.31
CA ASN A 63 0.04 1.59 28.08
C ASN A 63 0.65 2.99 27.97
N ALA A 64 1.81 3.11 27.31
CA ALA A 64 2.42 4.37 26.90
C ALA A 64 1.44 5.19 26.07
N CYS A 65 1.00 6.32 26.62
CA CYS A 65 0.21 7.34 25.93
C CYS A 65 -1.17 6.83 25.44
N PRO A 66 -2.12 6.53 26.34
CA PRO A 66 -3.44 6.02 25.97
C PRO A 66 -4.25 7.01 25.13
N THR A 67 -4.07 8.32 25.34
CA THR A 67 -4.72 9.37 24.54
C THR A 67 -4.29 9.31 23.08
N LEU A 68 -2.99 9.17 22.83
CA LEU A 68 -2.40 9.06 21.49
C LEU A 68 -2.84 7.76 20.79
N TRP A 69 -2.99 6.67 21.55
CA TRP A 69 -3.56 5.43 21.01
C TRP A 69 -5.02 5.61 20.60
N ASN A 70 -5.87 6.18 21.45
CA ASN A 70 -7.28 6.40 21.15
C ASN A 70 -7.46 7.26 19.89
N GLU A 71 -6.60 8.27 19.72
CA GLU A 71 -6.58 9.10 18.52
C GLU A 71 -6.15 8.32 17.28
N ALA A 72 -5.11 7.48 17.40
CA ALA A 72 -4.67 6.60 16.32
C ALA A 72 -5.80 5.64 15.91
N GLU A 73 -6.43 4.99 16.89
CA GLU A 73 -7.52 4.03 16.69
C GLU A 73 -8.72 4.67 16.00
N ALA A 74 -9.17 5.84 16.47
CA ALA A 74 -10.27 6.56 15.84
C ALA A 74 -9.94 6.97 14.40
N THR A 75 -8.72 7.47 14.16
CA THR A 75 -8.31 7.94 12.82
C THR A 75 -8.16 6.77 11.85
N PHE A 76 -7.50 5.68 12.25
CA PHE A 76 -7.35 4.49 11.42
C PHE A 76 -8.67 3.76 11.20
N ALA A 77 -9.58 3.72 12.17
CA ALA A 77 -10.92 3.18 11.96
C ALA A 77 -11.64 3.90 10.81
N GLY A 78 -11.59 5.24 10.78
CA GLY A 78 -12.10 6.03 9.66
C GLY A 78 -11.40 5.73 8.33
N CYS A 79 -10.07 5.58 8.34
CA CYS A 79 -9.30 5.18 7.15
C CYS A 79 -9.69 3.78 6.65
N LEU A 80 -9.89 2.81 7.53
CA LEU A 80 -10.27 1.44 7.16
C LEU A 80 -11.69 1.38 6.60
N SER A 81 -12.64 2.11 7.20
CA SER A 81 -14.00 2.21 6.66
C SER A 81 -14.03 2.87 5.26
N SER A 82 -13.15 3.84 5.01
CA SER A 82 -13.13 4.57 3.73
C SER A 82 -12.22 3.94 2.67
N LEU A 83 -11.13 3.29 3.04
CA LEU A 83 -10.08 2.82 2.13
C LEU A 83 -9.74 1.34 2.27
N GLY A 84 -10.23 0.66 3.31
CA GLY A 84 -9.83 -0.71 3.70
C GLY A 84 -10.29 -1.83 2.76
N GLY A 85 -11.02 -1.53 1.69
CA GLY A 85 -11.24 -2.47 0.58
C GLY A 85 -12.26 -3.60 0.84
N GLY A 86 -12.99 -3.58 1.96
CA GLY A 86 -14.14 -4.48 2.17
C GLY A 86 -15.35 -4.12 1.28
N ASP A 87 -16.35 -5.02 1.22
CA ASP A 87 -17.55 -4.88 0.36
C ASP A 87 -18.37 -3.59 0.59
N GLY A 88 -18.18 -2.93 1.73
CA GLY A 88 -18.81 -1.64 2.06
C GLY A 88 -17.89 -0.41 2.01
N GLY A 89 -16.61 -0.58 1.65
CA GLY A 89 -15.64 0.50 1.63
C GLY A 89 -15.77 1.41 0.40
N ARG A 90 -15.51 2.72 0.57
CA ARG A 90 -15.44 3.64 -0.57
C ARG A 90 -14.32 3.19 -1.52
N ARG A 91 -14.62 3.11 -2.82
CA ARG A 91 -13.63 2.82 -3.86
C ARG A 91 -13.11 4.13 -4.44
N PRO A 92 -12.00 4.70 -3.93
CA PRO A 92 -11.53 6.02 -4.34
C PRO A 92 -11.18 6.09 -5.84
N PHE A 93 -10.83 4.95 -6.46
CA PHE A 93 -10.44 4.90 -7.87
C PHE A 93 -11.46 4.17 -8.75
N GLY A 94 -12.75 4.17 -8.36
CA GLY A 94 -13.82 3.59 -9.16
C GLY A 94 -13.57 2.13 -9.52
N SER A 95 -13.48 1.82 -10.81
CA SER A 95 -13.27 0.47 -11.36
C SER A 95 -11.82 -0.01 -11.35
N ASP A 96 -10.84 0.80 -10.92
CA ASP A 96 -9.43 0.38 -10.83
C ASP A 96 -9.19 -0.50 -9.59
N ASP A 97 -9.54 -1.78 -9.72
CA ASP A 97 -9.38 -2.79 -8.66
C ASP A 97 -7.92 -2.98 -8.22
N ALA A 98 -6.94 -2.74 -9.11
CA ALA A 98 -5.53 -2.91 -8.76
C ALA A 98 -5.09 -1.77 -7.84
N ARG A 99 -5.45 -0.53 -8.18
CA ARG A 99 -5.12 0.64 -7.38
C ARG A 99 -5.89 0.69 -6.06
N ASN A 100 -7.17 0.31 -6.07
CA ASN A 100 -7.97 0.20 -4.84
C ASN A 100 -7.38 -0.86 -3.89
N ARG A 101 -7.00 -2.05 -4.38
CA ARG A 101 -6.35 -3.08 -3.55
C ARG A 101 -5.01 -2.62 -3.00
N ARG A 102 -4.20 -1.94 -3.80
CA ARG A 102 -2.92 -1.37 -3.33
C ARG A 102 -3.17 -0.44 -2.14
N VAL A 103 -4.08 0.53 -2.26
CA VAL A 103 -4.36 1.46 -1.17
C VAL A 103 -4.96 0.75 0.05
N ALA A 104 -5.88 -0.19 -0.15
CA ALA A 104 -6.45 -0.98 0.94
C ALA A 104 -5.39 -1.81 1.69
N SER A 105 -4.45 -2.43 0.97
CA SER A 105 -3.33 -3.14 1.57
C SER A 105 -2.39 -2.21 2.33
N GLU A 106 -2.10 -1.01 1.79
CA GLU A 106 -1.24 -0.01 2.44
C GLU A 106 -1.84 0.49 3.75
N VAL A 107 -3.13 0.82 3.77
CA VAL A 107 -3.83 1.25 5.00
C VAL A 107 -3.85 0.14 6.05
N ASN A 108 -4.10 -1.11 5.66
CA ASN A 108 -4.04 -2.25 6.58
C ASN A 108 -2.62 -2.51 7.13
N LEU A 109 -1.58 -2.36 6.30
CA LEU A 109 -0.19 -2.45 6.74
C LEU A 109 0.13 -1.34 7.76
N GLU A 110 -0.28 -0.11 7.49
CA GLU A 110 -0.04 1.02 8.39
C GLU A 110 -0.79 0.87 9.70
N TRP A 111 -2.01 0.34 9.67
CA TRP A 111 -2.76 0.02 10.88
C TRP A 111 -2.06 -1.07 11.70
N GLY A 112 -1.55 -2.12 11.06
CA GLY A 112 -0.75 -3.15 11.71
C GLY A 112 0.54 -2.57 12.32
N LEU A 113 1.21 -1.67 11.60
CA LEU A 113 2.42 -1.00 12.05
C LEU A 113 2.15 -0.08 13.25
N ALA A 114 1.01 0.63 13.25
CA ALA A 114 0.55 1.41 14.39
C ALA A 114 0.38 0.50 15.62
N GLN A 115 -0.41 -0.57 15.52
CA GLN A 115 -0.59 -1.54 16.61
C GLN A 115 0.75 -2.10 17.11
N HIS A 116 1.70 -2.37 16.21
CA HIS A 116 3.04 -2.81 16.57
C HIS A 116 3.81 -1.76 17.40
N HIS A 117 3.84 -0.50 16.95
CA HIS A 117 4.54 0.61 17.64
C HIS A 117 3.90 0.98 18.97
N PHE A 118 2.57 0.90 19.07
CA PHE A 118 1.85 1.06 20.33
C PHE A 118 1.84 -0.22 21.19
N ARG A 119 2.53 -1.29 20.75
CA ARG A 119 2.69 -2.57 21.46
C ARG A 119 1.37 -3.25 21.84
N ARG A 120 0.31 -3.03 21.07
CA ARG A 120 -1.00 -3.65 21.30
C ARG A 120 -0.92 -5.17 21.19
N VAL A 121 -1.86 -5.85 21.85
CA VAL A 121 -1.97 -7.31 21.83
C VAL A 121 -2.00 -7.80 20.38
N GLY A 122 -1.23 -8.84 20.08
CA GLY A 122 -1.12 -9.37 18.72
C GLY A 122 -0.26 -8.54 17.76
N ARG A 123 0.22 -7.35 18.15
CA ARG A 123 1.20 -6.53 17.40
C ARG A 123 0.83 -6.31 15.93
N GLY A 124 -0.46 -6.18 15.62
CA GLY A 124 -0.94 -5.97 14.25
C GLY A 124 -0.92 -7.19 13.33
N LYS A 125 -0.65 -8.41 13.84
CA LYS A 125 -0.62 -9.65 13.04
C LYS A 125 -1.87 -9.85 12.18
N GLY A 126 -3.05 -9.57 12.72
CA GLY A 126 -4.32 -9.65 11.98
C GLY A 126 -4.32 -8.72 10.77
N SER A 127 -3.99 -7.45 10.98
CA SER A 127 -3.94 -6.44 9.92
C SER A 127 -2.85 -6.72 8.89
N PHE A 128 -1.71 -7.28 9.28
CA PHE A 128 -0.69 -7.75 8.34
C PHE A 128 -1.18 -8.93 7.50
N SER A 129 -1.91 -9.88 8.10
CA SER A 129 -2.49 -11.00 7.38
C SER A 129 -3.56 -10.53 6.38
N GLU A 130 -4.38 -9.56 6.77
CA GLU A 130 -5.38 -8.95 5.91
C GLU A 130 -4.74 -8.19 4.75
N ALA A 131 -3.72 -7.37 5.03
CA ALA A 131 -2.97 -6.68 4.01
C ALA A 131 -2.29 -7.64 3.02
N LEU A 132 -1.72 -8.75 3.51
CA LEU A 132 -1.13 -9.78 2.68
C LEU A 132 -2.19 -10.39 1.74
N GLY A 133 -3.36 -10.73 2.27
CA GLY A 133 -4.50 -11.23 1.50
C GLY A 133 -4.96 -10.25 0.41
N ILE A 134 -5.12 -8.97 0.76
CA ILE A 134 -5.56 -7.92 -0.19
C ILE A 134 -4.49 -7.70 -1.29
N SER A 135 -3.21 -7.70 -0.91
CA SER A 135 -2.10 -7.47 -1.84
C SER A 135 -1.98 -8.56 -2.91
N GLY A 136 -2.51 -9.77 -2.64
CA GLY A 136 -2.34 -10.93 -3.50
C GLY A 136 -0.87 -11.33 -3.63
N LEU A 137 -0.11 -11.17 -2.54
CA LEU A 137 1.26 -11.64 -2.44
C LEU A 137 1.33 -12.92 -1.61
N GLU A 138 2.21 -13.81 -2.01
CA GLU A 138 2.64 -14.94 -1.20
C GLU A 138 4.06 -14.63 -0.72
N VAL A 139 4.26 -14.68 0.60
CA VAL A 139 5.53 -14.35 1.24
C VAL A 139 6.03 -15.58 1.99
N GLU A 140 7.27 -15.96 1.73
CA GLU A 140 7.97 -17.07 2.36
C GLU A 140 9.28 -16.58 2.98
N VAL A 141 9.55 -16.96 4.23
CA VAL A 141 10.84 -16.68 4.90
C VAL A 141 11.65 -17.97 4.91
N THR A 142 12.81 -17.93 4.27
CA THR A 142 13.74 -19.07 4.14
C THR A 142 15.09 -18.73 4.76
N GLY A 143 15.89 -19.74 5.10
CA GLY A 143 17.27 -19.57 5.56
C GLY A 143 18.25 -20.04 4.47
N ALA A 144 19.32 -19.29 4.25
CA ALA A 144 20.44 -19.71 3.43
C ALA A 144 21.76 -19.24 4.01
N GLU A 145 22.82 -20.04 3.86
CA GLU A 145 24.16 -19.58 4.21
C GLU A 145 24.69 -18.58 3.18
N GLY A 146 25.20 -17.46 3.66
CA GLY A 146 25.73 -16.40 2.80
C GLY A 146 26.88 -15.64 3.44
N LYS A 147 27.71 -15.06 2.59
CA LYS A 147 28.76 -14.11 2.98
C LYS A 147 28.26 -12.69 2.73
N ARG A 148 28.26 -11.84 3.76
CA ARG A 148 27.77 -10.46 3.67
C ARG A 148 28.77 -9.54 2.97
N THR A 149 30.05 -9.86 3.05
CA THR A 149 31.14 -9.09 2.42
C THR A 149 32.11 -10.01 1.70
N LYS A 150 32.82 -9.47 0.71
CA LYS A 150 33.81 -10.20 -0.10
C LYS A 150 34.99 -10.75 0.71
N TYR A 151 35.24 -10.22 1.92
CA TYR A 151 36.34 -10.64 2.79
C TYR A 151 35.92 -11.65 3.86
N GLN A 152 34.62 -11.93 3.99
CA GLN A 152 34.12 -12.86 4.98
C GLN A 152 34.49 -14.30 4.59
N GLN A 153 35.33 -14.95 5.38
CA GLN A 153 35.83 -16.29 5.07
C GLN A 153 34.78 -17.38 5.31
N LYS A 154 34.01 -17.27 6.41
CA LYS A 154 32.97 -18.23 6.79
C LYS A 154 31.57 -17.71 6.42
N ALA A 155 30.77 -18.56 5.78
CA ALA A 155 29.37 -18.24 5.54
C ALA A 155 28.60 -18.28 6.87
N THR A 156 27.61 -17.41 6.99
CA THR A 156 26.70 -17.36 8.15
C THR A 156 25.28 -17.56 7.65
N ALA A 157 24.43 -18.22 8.44
CA ALA A 157 23.01 -18.32 8.13
C ALA A 157 22.38 -16.92 8.01
N GLN A 158 21.66 -16.68 6.93
CA GLN A 158 20.93 -15.45 6.65
C GLN A 158 19.47 -15.78 6.37
N TYR A 159 18.56 -14.95 6.85
CA TYR A 159 17.16 -15.02 6.49
C TYR A 159 16.93 -14.33 5.15
N LEU A 160 16.20 -15.00 4.26
CA LEU A 160 15.79 -14.54 2.95
C LEU A 160 14.27 -14.48 2.90
N VAL A 161 13.73 -13.31 2.56
CA VAL A 161 12.30 -13.14 2.32
C VAL A 161 12.06 -13.24 0.81
N ARG A 162 11.26 -14.21 0.40
CA ARG A 162 10.78 -14.36 -0.97
C ARG A 162 9.36 -13.86 -1.03
N ALA A 163 9.08 -12.93 -1.94
CA ALA A 163 7.74 -12.46 -2.23
C ALA A 163 7.45 -12.76 -3.70
N LYS A 164 6.31 -13.41 -3.97
CA LYS A 164 5.83 -13.67 -5.33
C LYS A 164 4.35 -13.29 -5.43
N PRO A 165 3.88 -12.81 -6.58
CA PRO A 165 2.46 -12.58 -6.79
C PRO A 165 1.71 -13.91 -6.73
N THR A 166 0.59 -13.94 -6.02
CA THR A 166 -0.33 -15.08 -6.07
C THR A 166 -0.95 -15.14 -7.47
N PRO A 167 -0.89 -16.29 -8.15
CA PRO A 167 -1.49 -16.44 -9.47
C PRO A 167 -2.98 -16.13 -9.38
N ARG A 168 -3.43 -15.16 -10.17
CA ARG A 168 -4.86 -14.84 -10.25
C ARG A 168 -5.57 -16.05 -10.87
N PRO A 169 -6.67 -16.55 -10.30
CA PRO A 169 -7.48 -17.55 -11.00
C PRO A 169 -7.87 -16.95 -12.35
N ALA A 170 -7.60 -17.69 -13.43
CA ALA A 170 -7.95 -17.25 -14.77
C ALA A 170 -9.44 -16.92 -14.77
N ARG A 171 -9.79 -15.66 -15.05
CA ARG A 171 -11.16 -15.35 -15.45
C ARG A 171 -11.43 -16.23 -16.66
N THR A 172 -12.39 -17.14 -16.56
CA THR A 172 -12.94 -17.84 -17.72
C THR A 172 -13.46 -16.77 -18.67
N GLN A 173 -12.60 -16.34 -19.59
CA GLN A 173 -12.99 -15.52 -20.73
C GLN A 173 -13.46 -16.51 -21.77
N GLU A 174 -14.77 -16.76 -21.79
CA GLU A 174 -15.39 -17.35 -22.96
C GLU A 174 -15.15 -16.40 -24.14
N GLY A 175 -14.40 -16.89 -25.14
CA GLY A 175 -14.37 -16.33 -26.48
C GLY A 175 -13.57 -15.04 -26.68
N ARG A 176 -12.23 -15.14 -26.70
CA ARG A 176 -11.44 -14.38 -27.70
C ARG A 176 -10.09 -15.02 -27.94
N THR A 177 -9.95 -15.65 -29.10
CA THR A 177 -8.68 -16.11 -29.64
C THR A 177 -7.80 -14.90 -29.95
N HIS A 178 -6.78 -14.65 -29.13
CA HIS A 178 -5.67 -13.81 -29.52
C HIS A 178 -4.37 -14.50 -29.11
N THR A 179 -3.61 -14.87 -30.14
CA THR A 179 -2.30 -15.52 -30.13
C THR A 179 -1.38 -14.91 -29.08
N THR A 180 -0.97 -15.70 -28.09
CA THR A 180 0.07 -15.31 -27.14
C THR A 180 1.41 -15.87 -27.62
N ILE A 181 2.35 -14.95 -27.83
CA ILE A 181 3.75 -15.18 -28.16
C ILE A 181 4.42 -15.91 -26.98
N ASN A 182 5.08 -17.03 -27.27
CA ASN A 182 5.92 -17.74 -26.29
C ASN A 182 7.13 -16.88 -25.90
N LEU A 183 7.09 -16.27 -24.72
CA LEU A 183 8.30 -15.76 -24.06
C LEU A 183 9.00 -16.95 -23.40
N ILE A 184 10.05 -17.43 -24.07
CA ILE A 184 11.00 -18.41 -23.56
C ILE A 184 11.70 -17.78 -22.35
N ALA A 185 11.27 -18.15 -21.14
CA ALA A 185 12.01 -17.87 -19.93
C ALA A 185 13.22 -18.80 -19.90
N GLU A 186 14.38 -18.26 -20.30
CA GLU A 186 15.65 -18.95 -20.25
C GLU A 186 16.01 -19.29 -18.80
N LYS A 187 15.86 -20.57 -18.48
CA LYS A 187 16.18 -21.19 -17.20
C LYS A 187 17.69 -21.22 -17.03
N SER A 188 18.28 -20.18 -16.42
CA SER A 188 19.66 -20.26 -15.92
C SER A 188 19.72 -21.26 -14.76
N ARG A 189 20.04 -22.50 -15.10
CA ARG A 189 20.40 -23.57 -14.16
C ARG A 189 21.67 -23.12 -13.40
N PHE A 190 21.54 -22.82 -12.12
CA PHE A 190 22.70 -22.85 -11.22
C PHE A 190 23.11 -24.32 -11.08
N ARG A 191 24.10 -24.74 -11.87
CA ARG A 191 24.72 -26.07 -11.74
C ARG A 191 25.57 -26.04 -10.47
N TYR A 192 25.20 -26.83 -9.49
CA TYR A 192 26.09 -27.19 -8.39
C TYR A 192 26.89 -28.40 -8.85
N GLU A 193 28.10 -28.18 -9.36
CA GLU A 193 29.08 -29.26 -9.52
C GLU A 193 29.74 -29.47 -8.15
N GLY A 194 29.18 -30.42 -7.39
CA GLY A 194 29.82 -30.90 -6.19
C GLY A 194 31.03 -31.76 -6.54
N PRO A 195 32.14 -31.69 -5.80
CA PRO A 195 33.28 -32.56 -6.04
C PRO A 195 32.89 -34.02 -5.76
N THR A 196 33.15 -34.89 -6.74
CA THR A 196 33.22 -36.34 -6.57
C THR A 196 34.25 -36.67 -5.50
N SER A 197 33.81 -37.19 -4.37
CA SER A 197 34.68 -38.03 -3.54
C SER A 197 33.89 -39.12 -2.83
N SER A 198 34.24 -40.33 -3.26
CA SER A 198 34.06 -41.66 -2.69
C SER A 198 34.02 -41.73 -1.15
N VAL A 199 33.00 -42.44 -0.65
CA VAL A 199 33.02 -43.48 0.41
C VAL A 199 33.68 -43.14 1.76
N ALA A 200 32.86 -43.15 2.83
CA ALA A 200 32.96 -44.16 3.89
C ALA A 200 31.75 -44.05 4.85
N LEU A 201 30.90 -45.08 4.82
CA LEU A 201 30.10 -45.49 5.97
C LEU A 201 31.05 -45.93 7.08
N LEU A 202 30.82 -45.51 8.32
CA LEU A 202 31.21 -46.24 9.52
C LEU A 202 30.39 -45.73 10.71
N ASN A 203 29.51 -46.63 11.17
CA ASN A 203 28.81 -46.78 12.46
C ASN A 203 28.39 -45.55 13.27
#